data_AF-A0A2K5QP41-F1
#
_entry.id   AF-A0A2K5QP41-F1
#
_cell.length_a   1.000
_cell.length_b   1.000
_cell.length_c   1.000
_cell.angle_alpha   90.00
_cell.angle_beta   90.00
_cell.angle_gamma   90.00
#
_symmetry.space_group_name_H-M   'P 1'
#
loop_
_entity.id
_entity.type
_entity.pdbx_description
1 polymer ?
#
loop_
_entity_poly.entity_id
_entity_poly.type
_entity_poly.pdbx_seq_one_letter_code
_entity_poly.pdbx_strand_id
1 'polypeptide(L)'
;HCNLCLPGSSDSPASASQVHIYSSQEDAKEFEREETQDKEESMESSLPLNAIEPCVTCQGRPKNGCIVHGKTGHLMACFTCAKKLKRRNKPCPVCRQPIQMIVLTYFP
;
A
#
# COMPACT_ATOMS: atom_id res chain seq x y z
N HIS A 1 36.65 8.25 14.33
CA HIS A 1 36.24 7.92 12.95
C HIS A 1 34.81 8.40 12.75
N CYS A 2 34.41 9.24 11.80
CA CYS A 2 35.08 10.12 10.84
C CYS A 2 34.09 11.28 10.55
N ASN A 3 34.64 12.42 10.15
CA ASN A 3 34.05 13.75 10.09
C ASN A 3 32.87 13.92 9.11
N LEU A 4 32.04 14.94 9.41
CA LEU A 4 31.23 15.66 8.44
C LEU A 4 32.13 16.38 7.42
N CYS A 5 31.76 16.39 6.14
CA CYS A 5 32.14 17.43 5.18
C CYS A 5 30.97 17.71 4.23
N LEU A 6 30.50 18.97 4.27
CA LEU A 6 29.77 19.66 3.20
C LEU A 6 30.76 20.03 2.08
N PRO A 7 30.25 20.44 0.91
CA PRO A 7 30.68 21.75 0.42
C PRO A 7 29.50 22.61 -0.05
N GLY A 8 29.48 23.87 0.41
CA GLY A 8 28.93 24.99 -0.37
C GLY A 8 29.81 25.23 -1.61
N SER A 9 29.40 25.96 -2.64
CA SER A 9 28.97 27.37 -2.56
C SER A 9 28.35 27.81 -3.91
N SER A 10 27.42 28.78 -3.82
CA SER A 10 27.18 29.93 -4.74
C SER A 10 26.70 29.64 -6.18
N ASP A 11 25.75 30.33 -6.81
CA ASP A 11 25.26 31.72 -6.74
C ASP A 11 23.78 31.80 -7.22
N SER A 12 23.04 32.81 -6.77
CA SER A 12 21.76 33.29 -7.36
C SER A 12 22.07 34.50 -8.27
N PRO A 13 21.25 34.91 -9.28
CA PRO A 13 20.00 35.63 -9.03
C PRO A 13 18.87 35.58 -10.10
N ALA A 14 17.69 36.06 -9.68
CA ALA A 14 16.65 36.87 -10.38
C ALA A 14 15.70 36.28 -11.47
N SER A 15 14.41 36.26 -11.08
CA SER A 15 13.15 36.63 -11.77
C SER A 15 13.01 36.64 -13.29
N ALA A 16 11.92 36.02 -13.78
CA ALA A 16 10.89 36.72 -14.58
C ALA A 16 9.57 35.93 -14.59
N SER A 17 8.49 36.61 -14.23
CA SER A 17 7.09 36.20 -14.39
C SER A 17 6.67 36.21 -15.86
N GLN A 18 5.78 35.31 -16.30
CA GLN A 18 4.65 35.76 -17.12
C GLN A 18 3.48 34.76 -17.13
N VAL A 19 2.35 35.25 -16.60
CA VAL A 19 1.02 34.77 -16.94
C VAL A 19 0.67 35.24 -18.34
N HIS A 20 0.09 34.38 -19.17
CA HIS A 20 -0.70 34.81 -20.33
C HIS A 20 -1.96 33.97 -20.43
N ILE A 21 -3.02 34.54 -19.86
CA ILE A 21 -4.39 34.37 -20.30
C ILE A 21 -4.50 34.97 -21.71
N TYR A 22 -5.15 34.28 -22.64
CA TYR A 22 -5.89 34.90 -23.74
C TYR A 22 -7.07 33.99 -24.15
N SER A 23 -8.28 34.56 -24.13
CA SER A 23 -9.61 34.01 -24.45
C SER A 23 -9.80 33.84 -25.98
N SER A 24 -10.80 33.16 -26.57
CA SER A 24 -12.26 33.13 -26.34
C SER A 24 -12.93 31.97 -27.10
N GLN A 25 -14.07 31.49 -26.55
CA GLN A 25 -15.34 30.90 -27.08
C GLN A 25 -15.54 30.72 -28.61
N GLU A 26 -16.38 29.83 -29.20
CA GLU A 26 -17.61 29.09 -28.83
C GLU A 26 -17.99 28.04 -29.93
N ASP A 27 -18.97 27.17 -29.64
CA ASP A 27 -19.84 26.35 -30.53
C ASP A 27 -19.69 24.81 -30.68
N ALA A 28 -20.53 24.13 -29.89
CA ALA A 28 -21.49 23.07 -30.24
C ALA A 28 -21.05 21.74 -30.90
N LYS A 29 -20.99 20.67 -30.09
CA LYS A 29 -21.82 19.46 -30.31
C LYS A 29 -21.91 18.57 -29.06
N GLU A 30 -23.11 18.45 -28.52
CA GLU A 30 -23.47 17.44 -27.53
C GLU A 30 -23.62 16.05 -28.17
N PHE A 31 -23.28 15.01 -27.43
CA PHE A 31 -23.95 13.71 -27.51
C PHE A 31 -23.80 12.99 -26.16
N GLU A 32 -24.89 12.96 -25.41
CA GLU A 32 -25.07 12.25 -24.15
C GLU A 32 -25.44 10.77 -24.40
N ARG A 33 -25.03 9.87 -23.47
CA ARG A 33 -25.84 8.77 -22.88
C ARG A 33 -24.94 7.86 -22.03
N GLU A 34 -25.07 7.89 -20.70
CA GLU A 34 -25.98 7.08 -19.84
C GLU A 34 -25.63 5.59 -19.85
N GLU A 35 -24.96 5.09 -18.80
CA GLU A 35 -25.52 4.44 -17.59
C GLU A 35 -26.26 3.13 -17.87
N THR A 36 -25.69 2.02 -17.39
CA THR A 36 -26.47 0.83 -17.00
C THR A 36 -25.87 0.20 -15.75
N GLN A 37 -26.61 0.32 -14.66
CA GLN A 37 -26.60 -0.61 -13.52
C GLN A 37 -27.02 -2.01 -14.00
N ASP A 38 -26.54 -3.05 -13.30
CA ASP A 38 -27.24 -4.31 -12.96
C ASP A 38 -26.17 -5.35 -12.55
N LYS A 39 -25.93 -5.55 -11.26
CA LYS A 39 -26.59 -6.52 -10.37
C LYS A 39 -26.29 -7.97 -10.74
N GLU A 40 -25.27 -8.55 -10.09
CA GLU A 40 -25.26 -9.98 -9.77
C GLU A 40 -25.10 -10.17 -8.26
N GLU A 41 -26.24 -10.40 -7.63
CA GLU A 41 -26.44 -10.87 -6.27
C GLU A 41 -26.02 -12.35 -6.23
N SER A 42 -24.82 -12.64 -5.75
CA SER A 42 -24.35 -14.00 -5.53
C SER A 42 -24.01 -14.19 -4.06
N MET A 43 -25.00 -14.68 -3.30
CA MET A 43 -24.88 -15.29 -1.96
C MET A 43 -23.69 -14.78 -1.13
N GLU A 44 -23.94 -13.73 -0.37
CA GLU A 44 -23.10 -13.29 0.75
C GLU A 44 -23.07 -14.39 1.82
N SER A 45 -22.25 -15.41 1.59
CA SER A 45 -21.65 -16.16 2.68
C SER A 45 -20.78 -15.14 3.40
N SER A 46 -21.29 -14.59 4.50
CA SER A 46 -20.66 -13.57 5.33
C SER A 46 -19.39 -14.11 6.00
N LEU A 47 -18.40 -14.47 5.19
CA LEU A 47 -17.04 -14.70 5.60
C LEU A 47 -16.39 -13.31 5.64
N PRO A 48 -15.65 -12.97 6.71
CA PRO A 48 -15.01 -11.67 6.78
C PRO A 48 -14.15 -11.47 5.52
N LEU A 49 -14.45 -10.43 4.73
CA LEU A 49 -13.80 -10.13 3.43
C LEU A 49 -12.27 -10.26 3.50
N ASN A 50 -11.70 -9.93 4.65
CA ASN A 50 -10.27 -10.02 4.97
C ASN A 50 -9.67 -11.45 4.91
N ALA A 51 -10.48 -12.51 4.96
CA ALA A 51 -10.04 -13.91 4.94
C ALA A 51 -9.68 -14.42 3.54
N ILE A 52 -10.32 -13.86 2.50
CA ILE A 52 -10.09 -14.25 1.10
C ILE A 52 -8.97 -13.40 0.48
N GLU A 53 -8.76 -12.19 1.01
CA GLU A 53 -7.74 -11.28 0.51
C GLU A 53 -6.31 -11.88 0.58
N PRO A 54 -5.49 -11.60 -0.44
CA PRO A 54 -4.10 -12.06 -0.46
C PRO A 54 -3.22 -11.32 0.55
N CYS A 55 -2.01 -11.83 0.72
CA CYS A 55 -0.93 -11.23 1.48
C CYS A 55 -0.72 -9.75 1.10
N VAL A 56 -0.91 -8.83 2.06
CA VAL A 56 -0.87 -7.38 1.78
C VAL A 56 0.49 -6.89 1.26
N THR A 57 1.56 -7.65 1.50
CA THR A 57 2.92 -7.31 1.05
C THR A 57 3.20 -7.68 -0.41
N CYS A 58 2.59 -8.74 -0.93
CA CYS A 58 2.92 -9.24 -2.27
C CYS A 58 1.71 -9.51 -3.16
N GLN A 59 0.50 -9.36 -2.63
CA GLN A 59 -0.78 -9.43 -3.35
C GLN A 59 -0.96 -10.68 -4.22
N GLY A 60 -0.30 -11.81 -3.88
CA GLY A 60 -0.26 -12.99 -4.74
C GLY A 60 -0.15 -14.34 -4.04
N ARG A 61 -0.22 -14.37 -2.71
CA ARG A 61 -0.23 -15.60 -1.90
C ARG A 61 -1.20 -15.45 -0.74
N PRO A 62 -1.81 -16.54 -0.24
CA PRO A 62 -2.74 -16.47 0.89
C PRO A 62 -2.05 -15.96 2.16
N LYS A 63 -2.85 -15.40 3.07
CA LYS A 63 -2.41 -14.98 4.41
C LYS A 63 -2.21 -16.22 5.30
N ASN A 64 -1.05 -16.87 5.17
CA ASN A 64 -0.69 -18.07 5.95
C ASN A 64 0.57 -17.88 6.82
N GLY A 65 1.11 -16.67 6.93
CA GLY A 65 2.26 -16.34 7.76
C GLY A 65 1.87 -15.50 8.97
N CYS A 66 1.64 -16.13 10.11
CA CYS A 66 1.34 -15.42 11.35
C CYS A 66 2.62 -14.81 11.93
N ILE A 67 2.60 -13.49 12.13
CA ILE A 67 3.70 -12.73 12.75
C ILE A 67 3.46 -12.68 14.25
N VAL A 68 4.21 -13.49 15.01
CA VAL A 68 4.02 -13.65 16.47
C VAL A 68 4.93 -12.70 17.24
N HIS A 69 4.34 -12.04 18.24
CA HIS A 69 5.02 -11.18 19.20
C HIS A 69 4.27 -11.22 20.54
N GLY A 70 4.99 -11.56 21.61
CA GLY A 70 4.39 -11.81 22.92
C GLY A 70 3.38 -12.98 22.88
N LYS A 71 2.17 -12.73 23.36
CA LYS A 71 1.05 -13.69 23.37
C LYS A 71 0.08 -13.52 22.19
N THR A 72 0.43 -12.67 21.22
CA THR A 72 -0.45 -12.29 20.11
C THR A 72 0.24 -12.47 18.76
N GLY A 73 -0.55 -12.45 17.68
CA GLY A 73 0.00 -12.47 16.34
C GLY A 73 -0.91 -11.79 15.33
N HIS A 74 -0.30 -11.25 14.27
CA HIS A 74 -1.04 -10.64 13.15
C HIS A 74 -0.91 -11.51 11.91
N LEU A 75 -2.05 -11.87 11.32
CA LEU A 75 -2.13 -12.66 10.09
C LEU A 75 -2.54 -11.76 8.92
N MET A 76 -1.53 -11.17 8.28
CA MET A 76 -1.72 -10.27 7.12
C MET A 76 -0.80 -10.58 5.95
N ALA A 77 0.21 -11.44 6.13
CA ALA A 77 1.17 -11.84 5.11
C ALA A 77 1.12 -13.33 4.84
N CYS A 78 1.61 -13.72 3.67
CA CYS A 78 2.06 -15.08 3.43
C CYS A 78 3.34 -15.38 4.21
N PHE A 79 3.60 -16.66 4.46
CA PHE A 79 4.75 -17.14 5.21
C PHE A 79 6.09 -16.65 4.64
N THR A 80 6.24 -16.62 3.32
CA THR A 80 7.45 -16.13 2.66
C THR A 80 7.72 -14.65 2.95
N CYS A 81 6.68 -13.80 2.89
CA CYS A 81 6.83 -12.36 3.17
C CYS A 81 7.09 -12.13 4.66
N ALA A 82 6.38 -12.84 5.54
CA ALA A 82 6.58 -12.77 6.98
C ALA A 82 8.00 -13.19 7.39
N LYS A 83 8.55 -14.28 6.81
CA LYS A 83 9.95 -14.68 7.02
C LYS A 83 10.95 -13.63 6.55
N LYS A 84 10.69 -12.97 5.41
CA LYS A 84 11.54 -11.87 4.92
C LYS A 84 11.56 -10.70 5.90
N LEU A 85 10.43 -10.36 6.52
CA LEU A 85 10.35 -9.31 7.55
C LEU A 85 11.20 -9.68 8.77
N LYS A 86 11.01 -10.88 9.33
CA LYS A 86 11.81 -11.38 10.47
C LYS A 86 13.30 -11.42 10.15
N ARG A 87 13.70 -11.93 8.98
CA ARG A 87 15.12 -12.03 8.56
C ARG A 87 15.78 -10.66 8.44
N ARG A 88 15.04 -9.64 8.00
CA ARG A 88 15.52 -8.25 7.89
C ARG A 88 15.39 -7.47 9.19
N ASN A 89 15.03 -8.15 10.29
CA ASN A 89 14.77 -7.55 11.59
C ASN A 89 13.81 -6.35 11.54
N LYS A 90 12.82 -6.41 10.64
CA LYS A 90 11.78 -5.38 10.53
C LYS A 90 10.66 -5.67 11.54
N PRO A 91 10.04 -4.64 12.13
CA PRO A 91 8.96 -4.83 13.09
C PRO A 91 7.68 -5.33 12.40
N CYS A 92 6.71 -5.77 13.20
CA CYS A 92 5.37 -6.11 12.71
C CYS A 92 4.75 -4.91 11.96
N PRO A 93 4.24 -5.07 10.72
CA PRO A 93 3.67 -3.96 9.95
C PRO A 93 2.44 -3.31 10.59
N VAL A 94 1.72 -4.07 11.43
CA VAL A 94 0.46 -3.62 12.05
C VAL A 94 0.72 -2.82 13.33
N CYS A 95 1.46 -3.40 14.27
CA CYS A 95 1.63 -2.85 15.62
C CYS A 95 3.05 -2.36 15.93
N ARG A 96 3.99 -2.49 14.98
CA ARG A 96 5.41 -2.14 15.11
C ARG A 96 6.17 -2.88 16.23
N GLN A 97 5.60 -3.90 16.86
CA GLN A 97 6.30 -4.71 17.86
C GLN A 97 7.38 -5.60 17.21
N PRO A 98 8.48 -5.90 17.93
CA PRO A 98 9.51 -6.80 17.45
C PRO A 98 8.97 -8.20 17.18
N ILE A 99 9.22 -8.73 15.98
CA ILE A 99 8.77 -10.07 15.60
C ILE A 99 9.60 -11.10 16.37
N GLN A 100 8.96 -11.96 17.16
CA GLN A 100 9.63 -13.05 17.88
C GLN A 100 9.83 -14.25 16.97
N MET A 101 8.75 -14.73 16.33
CA MET A 101 8.79 -15.84 15.37
C MET A 101 7.70 -15.70 14.30
N ILE A 102 7.80 -16.52 13.25
CA ILE A 102 6.79 -16.64 12.19
C ILE A 102 6.23 -18.06 12.23
N VAL A 103 4.91 -18.18 12.30
CA VAL A 103 4.21 -19.47 12.27
C VAL A 103 3.53 -19.64 10.91
N LEU A 104 3.70 -20.82 10.30
CA LEU A 104 2.94 -21.22 9.11
C LEU A 104 1.56 -21.71 9.58
N THR A 105 0.51 -21.01 9.17
CA THR A 105 -0.87 -21.28 9.59
C THR A 105 -1.62 -22.00 8.48
N TYR A 106 -2.32 -23.07 8.83
CA TYR A 106 -3.22 -23.80 7.94
C TYR A 106 -4.66 -23.62 8.43
N PHE A 107 -5.60 -23.45 7.50
CA PHE A 107 -7.03 -23.41 7.78
C PHE A 107 -7.64 -24.71 7.25
N PRO A 108 -8.34 -25.49 8.10
CA PRO A 108 -8.98 -26.74 7.69
C PRO A 108 -10.18 -26.51 6.77
#